data_AF-A0A930WWQ1-F1
#
_entry.id   AF-A0A930WWQ1-F1
#
_cell.length_a   1.000
_cell.length_b   1.000
_cell.length_c   1.000
_cell.angle_alpha   90.00
_cell.angle_beta   90.00
_cell.angle_gamma   90.00
#
_symmetry.space_group_name_H-M   'P 1'
#
loop_
_entity.id
_entity.type
_entity.pdbx_description
1 polymer ?
#
loop_
_entity_poly.entity_id
_entity_poly.type
_entity_poly.pdbx_seq_one_letter_code
_entity_poly.pdbx_strand_id
1 'polypeptide(L)'
;SYMLLELKDPAKTKEVTKKLQKNKKYLVLSQQAILDVIIKFIRVIQALLIILSSQAILVSAVMIGIIIYINIMQRSKEIGVMKAVGYLNRDVKAIFVYEALWITGISLALALLVSQGIGSLANMIVSHLYPSVSKVFDLNLTSILIMFGFSLLMGYVSAYLPARKISKMDPVESLRYE
;
A
#
# COMPACT_ATOMS: atom_id res chain seq x y z
N SER A 1 -2.87 -51.25 -6.99
CA SER A 1 -4.07 -50.82 -7.72
C SER A 1 -4.44 -49.42 -7.23
N TYR A 2 -4.40 -48.41 -8.09
CA TYR A 2 -4.81 -47.05 -7.75
C TYR A 2 -6.18 -46.79 -8.38
N MET A 3 -7.07 -46.11 -7.64
CA MET A 3 -8.41 -45.76 -8.10
C MET A 3 -8.54 -44.24 -8.03
N LEU A 4 -8.74 -43.61 -9.18
CA LEU A 4 -8.99 -42.17 -9.26
C LEU A 4 -10.46 -41.93 -8.90
N LEU A 5 -10.69 -41.12 -7.88
CA LEU A 5 -12.02 -40.71 -7.44
C LEU A 5 -12.16 -39.22 -7.70
N GLU A 6 -12.93 -38.88 -8.73
CA GLU A 6 -13.24 -37.50 -9.05
C GLU A 6 -14.52 -37.11 -8.29
N LEU A 7 -14.35 -36.24 -7.29
CA LEU A 7 -15.48 -35.75 -6.50
C LEU A 7 -16.11 -34.56 -7.23
N LYS A 8 -17.40 -34.66 -7.53
CA LYS A 8 -18.21 -33.61 -8.17
C LYS A 8 -18.28 -32.30 -7.36
N ASP A 9 -17.81 -32.32 -6.11
CA ASP A 9 -17.99 -31.27 -5.12
C ASP A 9 -16.68 -31.06 -4.33
N PRO A 10 -15.84 -30.08 -4.71
CA PRO A 10 -14.47 -29.96 -4.21
C PRO A 10 -14.39 -29.58 -2.72
N ALA A 11 -15.46 -29.09 -2.11
CA ALA A 11 -15.46 -28.74 -0.68
C ALA A 11 -15.48 -29.96 0.26
N LYS A 12 -15.94 -31.13 -0.22
CA LYS A 12 -16.15 -32.34 0.62
C LYS A 12 -14.94 -33.29 0.65
N THR A 13 -13.93 -33.04 -0.16
CA THR A 13 -12.73 -33.89 -0.29
C THR A 13 -11.97 -34.00 1.03
N LYS A 14 -11.93 -32.94 1.86
CA LYS A 14 -11.29 -32.98 3.19
C LYS A 14 -11.98 -33.95 4.15
N GLU A 15 -13.30 -34.06 4.08
CA GLU A 15 -14.09 -34.92 4.96
C GLU A 15 -14.05 -36.39 4.51
N VAL A 16 -14.15 -36.62 3.19
CA VAL A 16 -14.09 -37.95 2.58
C VAL A 16 -12.70 -38.57 2.72
N THR A 17 -11.63 -37.76 2.55
CA THR A 17 -10.24 -38.21 2.76
C THR A 17 -10.02 -38.64 4.22
N LYS A 18 -10.57 -37.89 5.19
CA LYS A 18 -10.45 -38.20 6.63
C LYS A 18 -11.22 -39.47 7.02
N LYS A 19 -12.38 -39.72 6.41
CA LYS A 19 -13.17 -40.96 6.58
C LYS A 19 -12.47 -42.18 5.96
N LEU A 20 -11.83 -42.03 4.79
CA LEU A 20 -11.11 -43.11 4.10
C LEU A 20 -9.73 -43.43 4.74
N GLN A 21 -9.00 -42.42 5.23
CA GLN A 21 -7.75 -42.63 5.98
C GLN A 21 -7.99 -43.33 7.33
N LYS A 22 -9.17 -43.18 7.94
CA LYS A 22 -9.53 -43.83 9.21
C LYS A 22 -9.50 -45.37 9.10
N ASN A 23 -9.66 -45.92 7.90
CA ASN A 23 -9.59 -47.37 7.65
C ASN A 23 -8.16 -47.93 7.48
N LYS A 24 -7.10 -47.12 7.64
CA LYS A 24 -5.65 -47.47 7.62
C LYS A 24 -5.12 -48.33 6.44
N LYS A 25 -5.97 -48.78 5.50
CA LYS A 25 -5.62 -49.65 4.37
C LYS A 25 -5.30 -48.90 3.06
N TYR A 26 -5.57 -47.59 2.99
CA TYR A 26 -5.42 -46.82 1.75
C TYR A 26 -4.66 -45.50 2.00
N LEU A 27 -3.63 -45.24 1.19
CA LEU A 27 -3.00 -43.93 1.08
C LEU A 27 -3.83 -43.08 0.12
N VAL A 28 -4.60 -42.14 0.68
CA VAL A 28 -5.42 -41.22 -0.11
C VAL A 28 -4.63 -39.94 -0.34
N LEU A 29 -4.06 -39.79 -1.53
CA LEU A 29 -3.45 -38.55 -1.99
C LEU A 29 -4.53 -37.73 -2.67
N SER A 30 -5.05 -36.70 -2.00
CA SER A 30 -5.96 -35.76 -2.64
C SER A 30 -5.15 -34.66 -3.33
N GLN A 31 -5.47 -34.37 -4.59
CA GLN A 31 -4.87 -33.24 -5.33
C GLN A 31 -5.07 -31.91 -4.58
N GLN A 32 -6.15 -31.81 -3.81
CA GLN A 32 -6.44 -30.67 -2.96
C GLN A 32 -5.49 -30.51 -1.78
N ALA A 33 -4.97 -31.59 -1.19
CA ALA A 33 -4.00 -31.48 -0.11
C ALA A 33 -2.69 -30.83 -0.59
N ILE A 34 -2.27 -31.14 -1.83
CA ILE A 34 -1.09 -30.52 -2.46
C ILE A 34 -1.36 -29.04 -2.74
N LEU A 35 -2.52 -28.70 -3.30
CA LEU A 35 -2.91 -27.30 -3.54
C LEU A 35 -3.01 -26.48 -2.25
N ASP A 36 -3.58 -27.05 -1.18
CA ASP A 36 -3.67 -26.40 0.13
C ASP A 36 -2.29 -26.09 0.70
N VAL A 37 -1.32 -27.01 0.56
CA VAL A 37 0.05 -26.79 1.00
C VAL A 37 0.68 -25.64 0.21
N ILE A 38 0.55 -25.63 -1.12
CA ILE A 38 1.07 -24.54 -1.98
C ILE A 38 0.43 -23.19 -1.62
N ILE A 39 -0.89 -23.13 -1.50
CA ILE A 39 -1.62 -21.91 -1.12
C ILE A 39 -1.18 -21.43 0.26
N LYS A 40 -0.96 -22.35 1.21
CA LYS A 40 -0.47 -22.00 2.55
C LYS A 40 0.93 -21.38 2.50
N PHE A 41 1.84 -21.93 1.69
CA PHE A 41 3.16 -21.33 1.47
C PHE A 41 3.06 -19.94 0.84
N ILE A 42 2.25 -19.77 -0.21
CA ILE A 42 2.00 -18.47 -0.84
C ILE A 42 1.47 -17.46 0.19
N ARG A 43 0.54 -17.87 1.05
CA ARG A 43 -0.06 -16.99 2.07
C ARG A 43 0.97 -16.55 3.12
N VAL A 44 1.91 -17.43 3.50
CA VAL A 44 3.01 -17.06 4.41
C VAL A 44 3.93 -16.02 3.76
N ILE A 45 4.30 -16.23 2.49
CA ILE A 45 5.12 -15.25 1.75
C ILE A 45 4.38 -13.91 1.61
N GLN A 46 3.09 -13.94 1.28
CA GLN A 46 2.26 -12.73 1.21
C GLN A 46 2.21 -11.99 2.56
N ALA A 47 2.05 -12.72 3.68
CA ALA A 47 2.05 -12.10 5.00
C ALA A 47 3.37 -11.39 5.31
N LEU A 48 4.51 -12.00 4.96
CA LEU A 48 5.83 -11.38 5.10
C LEU A 48 5.94 -10.10 4.25
N LEU A 49 5.50 -10.14 3.00
CA LEU A 49 5.52 -8.97 2.12
C LEU A 49 4.63 -7.83 2.66
N ILE A 50 3.44 -8.15 3.17
CA ILE A 50 2.54 -7.15 3.77
C ILE A 50 3.20 -6.47 4.97
N ILE A 51 3.91 -7.22 5.82
CA ILE A 51 4.62 -6.65 6.97
C ILE A 51 5.73 -5.69 6.50
N LEU A 52 6.53 -6.09 5.51
CA LEU A 52 7.59 -5.25 4.95
C LEU A 52 7.03 -3.99 4.29
N SER A 53 5.95 -4.12 3.52
CA SER A 53 5.26 -2.97 2.90
C SER A 53 4.66 -2.03 3.95
N SER A 54 4.09 -2.58 5.03
CA SER A 54 3.54 -1.76 6.12
C SER A 54 4.62 -0.92 6.80
N GLN A 55 5.81 -1.48 7.04
CA GLN A 55 6.94 -0.71 7.58
C GLN A 55 7.37 0.42 6.65
N ALA A 56 7.43 0.17 5.34
CA ALA A 56 7.77 1.21 4.36
C ALA A 56 6.76 2.37 4.38
N ILE A 57 5.47 2.08 4.51
CA ILE A 57 4.42 3.10 4.62
C ILE A 57 4.61 3.95 5.88
N LEU A 58 4.90 3.32 7.02
CA LEU A 58 5.13 4.03 8.28
C LEU A 58 6.32 4.98 8.20
N VAL A 59 7.46 4.50 7.67
CA VAL A 59 8.67 5.34 7.51
C VAL A 59 8.41 6.48 6.53
N SER A 60 7.72 6.21 5.43
CA SER A 60 7.35 7.23 4.43
C SER A 60 6.45 8.32 5.04
N ALA A 61 5.45 7.96 5.83
CA ALA A 61 4.56 8.90 6.50
C ALA A 61 5.33 9.87 7.41
N VAL A 62 6.28 9.35 8.21
CA VAL A 62 7.14 10.19 9.07
C VAL A 62 8.02 11.11 8.22
N MET A 63 8.59 10.59 7.13
CA MET A 63 9.46 11.37 6.24
C MET A 63 8.71 12.55 5.61
N ILE A 64 7.48 12.33 5.13
CA ILE A 64 6.62 13.39 4.59
C ILE A 64 6.39 14.47 5.66
N GLY A 65 6.12 14.06 6.90
CA GLY A 65 5.93 14.99 8.02
C GLY A 65 7.16 15.85 8.30
N ILE A 66 8.36 15.25 8.26
CA ILE A 66 9.63 15.97 8.45
C ILE A 66 9.90 16.96 7.31
N ILE A 67 9.67 16.56 6.06
CA ILE A 67 9.86 17.44 4.89
C ILE A 67 8.94 18.65 4.98
N ILE A 68 7.66 18.44 5.32
CA ILE A 68 6.70 19.53 5.49
C ILE A 68 7.11 20.44 6.64
N TYR A 69 7.59 19.87 7.75
CA TYR A 69 8.12 20.67 8.87
C TYR A 69 9.25 21.60 8.42
N ILE A 70 10.23 21.08 7.67
CA ILE A 70 11.36 21.86 7.16
C ILE A 70 10.88 22.95 6.19
N ASN A 71 9.99 22.62 5.25
CA ASN A 71 9.45 23.59 4.28
C ASN A 71 8.75 24.76 4.97
N ILE A 72 7.97 24.49 6.02
CA ILE A 72 7.27 25.54 6.79
C ILE A 72 8.27 26.46 7.50
N MET A 73 9.34 25.89 8.08
CA MET A 73 10.39 26.68 8.76
C MET A 73 11.16 27.57 7.80
N GLN A 74 11.48 27.07 6.60
CA GLN A 74 12.13 27.85 5.55
C GLN A 74 11.26 29.00 5.04
N ARG A 75 9.94 28.81 4.99
CA ARG A 75 8.96 29.83 4.56
C ARG A 75 8.31 30.61 5.72
N SER A 76 8.95 30.65 6.89
CA SER A 76 8.39 31.31 8.08
C SER A 76 8.11 32.80 7.88
N LYS A 77 8.99 33.53 7.18
CA LYS A 77 8.81 34.96 6.85
C LYS A 77 7.54 35.19 6.02
N GLU A 78 7.26 34.34 5.03
CA GLU A 78 6.05 34.41 4.20
C GLU A 78 4.78 34.18 5.04
N ILE A 79 4.81 33.24 5.99
CA ILE A 79 3.69 32.97 6.90
C ILE A 79 3.43 34.17 7.82
N GLY A 80 4.49 34.83 8.29
CA GLY A 80 4.39 36.06 9.08
C GLY A 80 3.66 37.16 8.32
N VAL A 81 4.02 37.37 7.05
CA VAL A 81 3.34 38.34 6.17
C VAL A 81 1.88 37.94 5.92
N MET A 82 1.59 36.67 5.63
CA MET A 82 0.21 36.20 5.44
C MET A 82 -0.67 36.45 6.67
N LYS A 83 -0.15 36.15 7.88
CA LYS A 83 -0.86 36.41 9.13
C LYS A 83 -1.05 37.90 9.39
N ALA A 84 -0.09 38.74 9.04
CA ALA A 84 -0.19 40.19 9.18
C ALA A 84 -1.27 40.81 8.26
N VAL A 85 -1.50 40.21 7.08
CA VAL A 85 -2.59 40.58 6.16
C VAL A 85 -3.96 40.03 6.60
N GLY A 86 -4.00 39.16 7.61
CA GLY A 86 -5.23 38.67 8.24
C GLY A 86 -5.61 37.21 7.94
N TYR A 87 -4.70 36.41 7.36
CA TYR A 87 -4.96 34.98 7.17
C TYR A 87 -5.12 34.26 8.52
N LEU A 88 -6.15 33.41 8.63
CA LEU A 88 -6.34 32.60 9.83
C LEU A 88 -5.36 31.42 9.84
N ASN A 89 -5.07 30.90 11.03
CA ASN A 89 -4.27 29.68 11.19
C ASN A 89 -4.84 28.49 10.41
N ARG A 90 -6.16 28.46 10.14
CA ARG A 90 -6.81 27.43 9.34
C ARG A 90 -6.43 27.49 7.85
N ASP A 91 -6.27 28.69 7.31
CA ASP A 91 -5.97 28.92 5.90
C ASP A 91 -4.50 28.57 5.63
N VAL A 92 -3.60 28.98 6.53
CA VAL A 92 -2.18 28.61 6.49
C VAL A 92 -2.01 27.09 6.55
N LYS A 93 -2.75 26.39 7.43
CA LYS A 93 -2.74 24.91 7.45
C LYS A 93 -3.20 24.31 6.13
N ALA A 94 -4.29 24.83 5.58
CA ALA A 94 -4.89 24.31 4.36
C ALA A 94 -3.90 24.37 3.20
N ILE A 95 -3.16 25.48 3.04
CA ILE A 95 -2.14 25.65 2.00
C ILE A 95 -1.08 24.53 2.07
N PHE A 96 -0.50 24.27 3.24
CA PHE A 96 0.51 23.23 3.37
C PHE A 96 -0.04 21.81 3.17
N VAL A 97 -1.28 21.56 3.60
CA VAL A 97 -1.95 20.29 3.34
C VAL A 97 -2.21 20.10 1.84
N TYR A 98 -2.60 21.16 1.12
CA TYR A 98 -2.77 21.11 -0.33
C TYR A 98 -1.44 20.90 -1.05
N GLU A 99 -0.36 21.55 -0.63
CA GLU A 99 0.99 21.31 -1.17
C GLU A 99 1.39 19.83 -1.01
N ALA A 100 1.14 19.25 0.16
CA ALA A 100 1.40 17.82 0.41
C ALA A 100 0.53 16.90 -0.46
N LEU A 101 -0.75 17.24 -0.66
CA LEU A 101 -1.67 16.47 -1.51
C LEU A 101 -1.25 16.52 -2.98
N TRP A 102 -0.80 17.68 -3.47
CA TRP A 102 -0.27 17.82 -4.82
C TRP A 102 0.97 16.97 -5.04
N ILE A 103 1.92 17.02 -4.12
CA ILE A 103 3.13 16.19 -4.16
C ILE A 103 2.72 14.71 -4.17
N THR A 104 1.84 14.30 -3.27
CA THR A 104 1.35 12.91 -3.18
C THR A 104 0.65 12.47 -4.47
N GLY A 105 -0.18 13.33 -5.06
CA GLY A 105 -0.88 13.05 -6.31
C GLY A 105 0.07 12.85 -7.50
N ILE A 106 1.08 13.71 -7.64
CA ILE A 106 2.09 13.60 -8.69
C ILE A 106 2.95 12.34 -8.48
N SER A 107 3.41 12.10 -7.26
CA SER A 107 4.17 10.89 -6.93
C SER A 107 3.38 9.62 -7.24
N LEU A 108 2.08 9.62 -6.99
CA LEU A 108 1.21 8.48 -7.28
C LEU A 108 1.04 8.25 -8.78
N ALA A 109 0.84 9.31 -9.57
CA ALA A 109 0.78 9.19 -11.02
C ALA A 109 2.08 8.58 -11.59
N LEU A 110 3.24 9.04 -11.10
CA LEU A 110 4.54 8.48 -11.48
C LEU A 110 4.68 7.02 -11.01
N ALA A 111 4.26 6.70 -9.78
CA ALA A 111 4.31 5.34 -9.25
C ALA A 111 3.46 4.36 -10.08
N LEU A 112 2.27 4.76 -10.53
CA LEU A 112 1.41 3.95 -11.38
C LEU A 112 2.05 3.69 -12.76
N LEU A 113 2.66 4.71 -13.37
CA LEU A 113 3.35 4.56 -14.65
C LEU A 113 4.54 3.59 -14.54
N VAL A 114 5.37 3.75 -13.50
CA VAL A 114 6.51 2.87 -13.25
C VAL A 114 6.05 1.45 -12.93
N SER A 115 5.01 1.31 -12.11
CA SER A 115 4.45 0.00 -11.74
C SER A 115 3.89 -0.75 -12.94
N GLN A 116 3.15 -0.07 -13.83
CA GLN A 116 2.66 -0.66 -15.07
C GLN A 116 3.82 -1.06 -16.01
N GLY A 117 4.87 -0.24 -16.09
CA GLY A 117 6.06 -0.55 -16.89
C GLY A 117 6.77 -1.81 -16.40
N ILE A 118 7.07 -1.88 -15.11
CA ILE A 118 7.71 -3.06 -14.49
C ILE A 118 6.80 -4.29 -14.60
N GLY A 119 5.49 -4.13 -14.36
CA GLY A 119 4.51 -5.20 -14.46
C GLY A 119 4.40 -5.78 -15.87
N SER A 120 4.46 -4.93 -16.90
CA SER A 120 4.48 -5.35 -18.30
C SER A 120 5.75 -6.15 -18.63
N LEU A 121 6.92 -5.69 -18.18
CA LEU A 121 8.18 -6.40 -18.34
C LEU A 121 8.17 -7.77 -17.64
N ALA A 122 7.66 -7.82 -16.41
CA ALA A 122 7.51 -9.07 -15.68
C ALA A 122 6.58 -10.06 -16.43
N ASN A 123 5.44 -9.57 -16.93
CA ASN A 123 4.53 -10.38 -17.73
C ASN A 123 5.18 -10.90 -19.02
N MET A 124 6.02 -10.11 -19.68
CA MET A 124 6.75 -10.52 -20.89
C MET A 124 7.78 -11.61 -20.59
N ILE A 125 8.52 -11.50 -19.48
CA ILE A 125 9.49 -12.52 -19.07
C ILE A 125 8.77 -13.83 -18.73
N VAL A 126 7.68 -13.75 -17.96
CA VAL A 126 6.93 -14.94 -17.56
C VAL A 126 6.27 -15.61 -18.75
N SER A 127 5.68 -14.86 -19.68
CA SER A 127 5.06 -15.46 -20.86
C SER A 127 6.07 -16.17 -21.76
N HIS A 128 7.33 -15.71 -21.78
CA HIS A 128 8.40 -16.37 -22.52
C HIS A 128 8.86 -17.69 -21.86
N LEU A 129 8.94 -17.72 -20.53
CA LEU A 129 9.39 -18.91 -19.79
C LEU A 129 8.27 -19.94 -19.58
N TYR A 130 7.02 -19.48 -19.45
CA TYR A 130 5.86 -20.31 -19.14
C TYR A 130 4.64 -19.88 -19.98
N PRO A 131 4.49 -20.40 -21.21
CA PRO A 131 3.44 -19.99 -22.15
C PRO A 131 2.01 -20.22 -21.65
N SER A 132 1.82 -21.15 -20.71
CA SER A 132 0.52 -21.51 -20.14
C SER A 132 0.08 -20.65 -18.96
N VAL A 133 0.93 -19.75 -18.46
CA VAL A 133 0.60 -18.87 -17.33
C VAL A 133 0.13 -17.52 -17.87
N SER A 134 -1.16 -17.23 -17.71
CA SER A 134 -1.71 -15.92 -18.06
C SER A 134 -1.29 -14.87 -17.03
N LYS A 135 -0.84 -13.70 -17.51
CA LYS A 135 -0.56 -12.44 -16.78
C LYS A 135 -0.44 -12.56 -15.26
N VAL A 136 0.80 -12.56 -14.77
CA VAL A 136 1.12 -12.55 -13.33
C VAL A 136 0.80 -11.21 -12.68
N PHE A 137 0.89 -10.13 -13.45
CA PHE A 137 0.59 -8.78 -12.99
C PHE A 137 -0.63 -8.23 -13.74
N ASP A 138 -1.74 -8.05 -13.02
CA ASP A 138 -2.96 -7.45 -13.55
C ASP A 138 -3.45 -6.34 -12.61
N LEU A 139 -3.44 -5.11 -13.11
CA LEU A 139 -3.92 -3.95 -12.38
C LEU A 139 -5.39 -3.74 -12.69
N ASN A 140 -6.24 -4.20 -11.78
CA ASN A 140 -7.67 -3.89 -11.84
C ASN A 140 -7.90 -2.40 -11.49
N LEU A 141 -8.80 -1.75 -12.24
CA LEU A 141 -9.28 -0.38 -11.99
C LEU A 141 -9.73 -0.18 -10.54
N THR A 142 -10.41 -1.17 -9.95
CA THR A 142 -10.85 -1.11 -8.55
C THR A 142 -9.65 -1.03 -7.59
N SER A 143 -8.60 -1.80 -7.83
CA SER A 143 -7.39 -1.79 -7.00
C SER A 143 -6.67 -0.45 -7.09
N ILE A 144 -6.58 0.13 -8.30
CA ILE A 144 -5.99 1.45 -8.52
C ILE A 144 -6.76 2.51 -7.73
N LEU A 145 -8.09 2.49 -7.77
CA LEU A 145 -8.93 3.46 -7.07
C LEU A 145 -8.76 3.38 -5.54
N ILE A 146 -8.71 2.16 -5.00
CA ILE A 146 -8.50 1.92 -3.57
C ILE A 146 -7.10 2.42 -3.16
N MET A 147 -6.07 2.10 -3.93
CA MET A 147 -4.71 2.56 -3.67
C MET A 147 -4.60 4.08 -3.74
N PHE A 148 -5.28 4.71 -4.70
CA PHE A 148 -5.31 6.15 -4.85
C PHE A 148 -5.95 6.83 -3.64
N GLY A 149 -7.13 6.37 -3.22
CA GLY A 149 -7.80 6.88 -2.03
C GLY A 149 -6.95 6.69 -0.77
N PHE A 150 -6.35 5.51 -0.59
CA PHE A 150 -5.51 5.21 0.56
C PHE A 150 -4.25 6.08 0.62
N SER A 151 -3.59 6.29 -0.53
CA SER A 151 -2.40 7.14 -0.63
C SER A 151 -2.69 8.60 -0.28
N LEU A 152 -3.77 9.17 -0.83
CA LEU A 152 -4.18 10.54 -0.50
C LEU A 152 -4.54 10.71 0.98
N LEU A 153 -5.24 9.73 1.56
CA LEU A 153 -5.54 9.73 3.00
C LEU A 153 -4.26 9.70 3.84
N MET A 154 -3.31 8.84 3.48
CA MET A 154 -2.02 8.76 4.19
C MET A 154 -1.20 10.04 4.05
N GLY A 155 -1.14 10.62 2.86
CA GLY A 155 -0.47 11.91 2.62
C GLY A 155 -1.11 13.04 3.44
N TYR A 156 -2.44 13.10 3.48
CA TYR A 156 -3.19 14.06 4.28
C TYR A 156 -2.88 13.92 5.78
N VAL A 157 -3.01 12.71 6.33
CA VAL A 157 -2.79 12.45 7.76
C VAL A 157 -1.36 12.80 8.18
N SER A 158 -0.39 12.43 7.35
CA SER A 158 1.04 12.69 7.58
C SER A 158 1.35 14.19 7.58
N ALA A 159 0.74 14.96 6.67
CA ALA A 159 0.92 16.40 6.54
C ALA A 159 0.17 17.21 7.61
N TYR A 160 -1.00 16.73 8.02
CA TYR A 160 -1.89 17.46 8.90
C TYR A 160 -1.29 17.71 10.30
N LEU A 161 -0.61 16.70 10.86
CA LEU A 161 0.00 16.79 12.19
C LEU A 161 1.05 17.93 12.31
N PRO A 162 2.11 17.99 11.48
CA PRO A 162 3.10 19.06 11.54
C PRO A 162 2.51 20.42 11.16
N ALA A 163 1.66 20.48 10.12
CA ALA A 163 1.01 21.73 9.71
C ALA A 163 0.17 22.33 10.84
N ARG A 164 -0.57 21.49 11.59
CA ARG A 164 -1.34 21.93 12.74
C ARG A 164 -0.46 22.49 13.85
N LYS A 165 0.66 21.84 14.15
CA LYS A 165 1.58 22.26 15.22
C LYS A 165 2.19 23.63 14.92
N ILE A 166 2.64 23.87 13.70
CA ILE A 166 3.35 25.12 13.36
C ILE A 166 2.40 26.28 13.06
N SER A 167 1.22 26.03 12.49
CA SER A 167 0.24 27.11 12.26
C SER A 167 -0.15 27.86 13.55
N LYS A 168 0.01 27.23 14.71
CA LYS A 168 -0.24 27.82 16.03
C LYS A 168 0.95 28.54 16.64
N MET A 169 2.16 28.44 16.05
CA MET A 169 3.31 29.19 16.53
C MET A 169 3.14 30.68 16.24
N ASP A 170 3.55 31.50 17.20
CA ASP A 170 3.41 32.94 17.13
C ASP A 170 4.43 33.55 16.15
N PRO A 171 3.98 34.30 15.13
CA PRO A 171 4.86 34.90 14.12
C PRO A 171 5.75 36.02 14.68
N VAL A 172 5.49 36.48 15.91
CA VAL A 172 6.20 37.59 16.55
C VAL A 172 7.61 37.19 17.01
N GLU A 173 7.84 35.91 17.35
CA GLU A 173 9.20 35.44 17.68
C GLU A 173 10.13 35.44 16.46
N SER A 174 9.61 35.11 15.27
CA SER A 174 10.43 35.06 14.04
C SER A 174 10.91 36.42 13.51
N LEU A 175 10.31 37.53 13.96
CA LEU A 175 10.69 38.89 13.57
C LEU A 175 11.58 39.60 14.60
N ARG A 176 11.73 39.04 15.82
CA ARG A 176 12.47 39.68 16.93
C ARG A 176 13.88 39.10 17.15
N TYR A 177 14.26 38.09 16.36
CA TYR A 177 15.58 37.46 16.40
C TYR A 177 16.54 37.95 15.29
N GLU A 178 16.20 39.04 14.60
CA GLU A 178 17.14 39.94 13.90
C GLU A 178 17.00 41.36 14.45
#